data_AF-A0A8J4D6A8-F1
#
_entry.id   AF-A0A8J4D6A8-F1
#
_cell.length_a   1.000
_cell.length_b   1.000
_cell.length_c   1.000
_cell.angle_alpha   90.00
_cell.angle_beta   90.00
_cell.angle_gamma   90.00
#
_symmetry.space_group_name_H-M   'P 1'
#
loop_
_entity.id
_entity.type
_entity.pdbx_description
1 polymer ?
#
loop_
_entity_poly.entity_id
_entity_poly.type
_entity_poly.pdbx_seq_one_letter_code
_entity_poly.pdbx_strand_id
1 'polypeptide(L)'
;MTSLANWKCLKSVRADNARLHCKPASTGRYIKCIKCSVYDEKVAAQQLFTQPFDLLLAKTSSGGTETLQVLEGGDGATFTALWKGHVLRLTAMHDYANEESWTTERIGAYPLAGSDLVRAFPSLQGRLLEDLHSHSGAPEPVLTSLSNAYSLTQLQKEVAENASFWCDGTRPGAPEKTAMQSLTLTAGELVSLMQGKRGVVIVQLWNGFDRSRGQPVYDPWVVDLLEAALRTPGVRAVPSVAPGGVGLTAVLFADKEPWNVWGPHLASFGCQANAVAGSAYYKVLIGKILGYSDENIYGYVRSVGGGLTPDVISQVDADLKKLSKAKPKLPWNREGSRGKKATGNSAAAAAAAGNSAAVKSPGSQRRGGSGGGPR
;
A
#
# COMPACT_ATOMS: atom_id res chain seq x y z
N MET A 1 -55.66 -21.28 16.46
CA MET A 1 -54.64 -22.06 17.20
C MET A 1 -54.36 -23.33 16.42
N THR A 2 -53.32 -23.33 15.61
CA THR A 2 -52.92 -24.49 14.79
C THR A 2 -51.43 -24.73 15.00
N SER A 3 -51.13 -25.97 15.36
CA SER A 3 -49.86 -26.48 15.87
C SER A 3 -48.72 -26.39 14.84
N LEU A 4 -47.57 -25.84 15.26
CA LEU A 4 -46.29 -25.91 14.56
C LEU A 4 -45.70 -27.32 14.71
N ALA A 5 -45.67 -28.09 13.63
CA ALA A 5 -44.94 -29.35 13.58
C ALA A 5 -43.42 -29.06 13.49
N ASN A 6 -42.66 -29.63 14.42
CA ASN A 6 -41.19 -29.57 14.44
C ASN A 6 -40.58 -30.40 13.30
N TRP A 7 -39.69 -29.79 12.52
CA TRP A 7 -38.88 -30.47 11.50
C TRP A 7 -37.48 -30.74 12.06
N LYS A 8 -37.08 -32.01 12.17
CA LYS A 8 -35.69 -32.39 12.48
C LYS A 8 -34.96 -32.71 11.18
N CYS A 9 -33.91 -31.94 10.88
CA CYS A 9 -33.01 -32.21 9.77
C CYS A 9 -31.83 -33.06 10.29
N LEU A 10 -31.81 -34.36 9.96
CA LEU A 10 -30.67 -35.24 10.25
C LEU A 10 -29.63 -35.07 9.13
N LYS A 11 -28.47 -34.47 9.45
CA LYS A 11 -27.30 -34.45 8.56
C LYS A 11 -26.62 -35.83 8.60
N SER A 12 -26.68 -36.57 7.50
CA SER A 12 -25.76 -37.68 7.22
C SER A 12 -24.70 -37.17 6.24
N VAL A 13 -23.44 -37.18 6.66
CA VAL A 13 -22.29 -36.82 5.83
C VAL A 13 -21.83 -38.08 5.11
N ARG A 14 -21.99 -38.09 3.78
CA ARG A 14 -21.07 -38.74 2.85
C ARG A 14 -21.12 -37.99 1.52
N ALA A 15 -19.93 -37.59 1.05
CA ALA A 15 -19.70 -36.99 -0.23
C ALA A 15 -20.09 -37.96 -1.35
N ASP A 16 -20.49 -37.38 -2.49
CA ASP A 16 -20.93 -37.99 -3.75
C ASP A 16 -22.45 -38.07 -3.94
N ASN A 17 -22.98 -37.08 -4.69
CA ASN A 17 -24.32 -37.02 -5.29
C ASN A 17 -25.51 -37.29 -4.36
N ALA A 18 -25.72 -36.41 -3.38
CA ALA A 18 -26.95 -36.39 -2.59
C ALA A 18 -28.10 -35.70 -3.35
N ARG A 19 -28.93 -36.48 -4.08
CA ARG A 19 -30.31 -36.05 -4.38
C ARG A 19 -31.11 -36.09 -3.08
N LEU A 20 -31.41 -34.91 -2.53
CA LEU A 20 -32.32 -34.78 -1.38
C LEU A 20 -33.73 -35.23 -1.78
N HIS A 21 -34.15 -36.39 -1.27
CA HIS A 21 -35.53 -36.85 -1.34
C HIS A 21 -36.28 -36.45 -0.07
N CYS A 22 -37.07 -35.39 -0.13
CA CYS A 22 -38.07 -35.09 0.89
C CYS A 22 -39.27 -36.04 0.69
N LYS A 23 -39.55 -36.92 1.67
CA LYS A 23 -40.79 -37.69 1.72
C LYS A 23 -41.83 -36.91 2.55
N PRO A 24 -43.05 -36.67 2.06
CA PRO A 24 -44.13 -36.22 2.90
C PRO A 24 -44.66 -37.38 3.75
N ALA A 25 -45.00 -37.10 5.01
CA ALA A 25 -45.86 -37.98 5.79
C ALA A 25 -47.26 -37.97 5.15
N SER A 26 -47.64 -39.13 4.60
CA SER A 26 -49.02 -39.52 4.28
C SER A 26 -49.90 -38.45 3.59
N THR A 27 -49.75 -38.28 2.28
CA THR A 27 -50.85 -37.98 1.32
C THR A 27 -50.23 -37.87 -0.08
N GLY A 28 -50.76 -38.64 -1.03
CA GLY A 28 -50.17 -38.87 -2.35
C GLY A 28 -50.25 -37.69 -3.32
N ARG A 29 -49.44 -36.65 -3.10
CA ARG A 29 -49.08 -35.67 -4.14
C ARG A 29 -47.59 -35.41 -4.13
N TYR A 30 -46.93 -35.74 -5.23
CA TYR A 30 -45.55 -35.34 -5.50
C TYR A 30 -45.54 -33.84 -5.85
N ILE A 31 -45.16 -32.98 -4.90
CA ILE A 31 -44.79 -31.60 -5.22
C ILE A 31 -43.34 -31.63 -5.69
N LYS A 32 -43.14 -31.30 -6.96
CA LYS A 32 -41.81 -31.18 -7.57
C LYS A 32 -41.10 -29.99 -6.91
N CYS A 33 -40.20 -30.26 -5.98
CA CYS A 33 -39.32 -29.25 -5.37
C CYS A 33 -38.27 -28.85 -6.42
N ILE A 34 -38.66 -28.00 -7.37
CA ILE A 34 -37.75 -27.34 -8.31
C ILE A 34 -37.46 -25.96 -7.71
N LYS A 35 -36.18 -25.62 -7.56
CA LYS A 35 -35.63 -24.30 -7.19
C LYS A 35 -35.20 -24.08 -5.72
N CYS A 36 -34.44 -24.99 -5.11
CA CYS A 36 -33.56 -24.59 -4.01
C CYS A 36 -32.06 -24.81 -4.29
N SER A 37 -31.66 -25.76 -5.14
CA SER A 37 -30.24 -26.10 -5.30
C SER A 37 -29.47 -25.29 -6.37
N VAL A 38 -30.15 -24.61 -7.28
CA VAL A 38 -29.49 -23.80 -8.34
C VAL A 38 -29.20 -22.37 -7.87
N TYR A 39 -29.81 -21.94 -6.76
CA TYR A 39 -29.60 -20.61 -6.19
C TYR A 39 -28.27 -20.53 -5.40
N ASP A 40 -27.89 -21.61 -4.70
CA ASP A 40 -26.66 -21.64 -3.89
C ASP A 40 -25.37 -21.61 -4.73
N GLU A 41 -25.31 -22.36 -5.85
CA GLU A 41 -24.08 -22.43 -6.66
C GLU A 41 -23.81 -21.18 -7.51
N LYS A 42 -24.86 -20.43 -7.90
CA LYS A 42 -24.68 -19.18 -8.66
C LYS A 42 -24.29 -18.00 -7.77
N VAL A 43 -24.79 -17.95 -6.53
CA VAL A 43 -24.41 -16.91 -5.56
C VAL A 43 -22.96 -17.11 -5.09
N ALA A 44 -22.49 -18.36 -4.97
CA ALA A 44 -21.10 -18.65 -4.59
C ALA A 44 -20.06 -18.25 -5.66
N ALA A 45 -20.44 -18.19 -6.95
CA ALA A 45 -19.53 -17.90 -8.06
C ALA A 45 -19.30 -16.39 -8.30
N GLN A 46 -19.97 -15.52 -7.54
CA GLN A 46 -19.97 -14.07 -7.71
C GLN A 46 -19.47 -13.29 -6.48
N GLN A 47 -19.05 -13.98 -5.42
CA GLN A 47 -18.50 -13.31 -4.25
C GLN A 47 -17.13 -12.72 -4.57
N LEU A 48 -17.04 -11.39 -4.45
CA LEU A 48 -15.77 -10.68 -4.52
C LEU A 48 -14.94 -11.03 -3.28
N PHE A 49 -14.02 -11.98 -3.43
CA PHE A 49 -13.01 -12.25 -2.42
C PHE A 49 -11.90 -11.20 -2.51
N THR A 50 -11.72 -10.45 -1.43
CA THR A 50 -10.70 -9.42 -1.30
C THR A 50 -9.70 -9.78 -0.22
N GLN A 51 -8.46 -9.35 -0.39
CA GLN A 51 -7.41 -9.39 0.60
C GLN A 51 -7.08 -7.97 1.07
N PRO A 52 -6.59 -7.80 2.31
CA PRO A 52 -6.03 -6.53 2.75
C PRO A 52 -5.01 -6.00 1.72
N PHE A 53 -5.11 -4.70 1.42
CA PHE A 53 -4.31 -4.00 0.42
C PHE A 53 -4.57 -4.38 -1.05
N ASP A 54 -5.67 -5.07 -1.36
CA ASP A 54 -6.18 -5.10 -2.72
C ASP A 54 -6.70 -3.71 -3.12
N LEU A 55 -6.51 -3.36 -4.40
CA LEU A 55 -7.05 -2.17 -5.02
C LEU A 55 -8.22 -2.57 -5.92
N LEU A 56 -9.38 -1.99 -5.64
CA LEU A 56 -10.60 -2.23 -6.38
C LEU A 56 -10.90 -1.06 -7.31
N LEU A 57 -11.48 -1.35 -8.48
CA LEU A 57 -12.18 -0.37 -9.30
C LEU A 57 -13.67 -0.45 -8.94
N ALA A 58 -14.23 0.68 -8.50
CA ALA A 58 -15.66 0.82 -8.30
C ALA A 58 -16.29 1.63 -9.40
N LYS A 59 -17.43 1.14 -9.88
CA LYS A 59 -18.35 1.97 -10.67
C LYS A 59 -19.33 2.65 -9.75
N THR A 60 -19.45 3.95 -9.93
CA THR A 60 -20.37 4.78 -9.16
C THR A 60 -21.77 4.76 -9.79
N SER A 61 -22.78 5.24 -9.05
CA SER A 61 -24.15 5.38 -9.58
C SER A 61 -24.23 6.40 -10.72
N SER A 62 -23.33 7.37 -10.72
CA SER A 62 -23.13 8.37 -11.77
C SER A 62 -22.39 7.83 -13.03
N GLY A 63 -21.95 6.56 -13.00
CA GLY A 63 -21.20 5.94 -14.11
C GLY A 63 -19.70 6.25 -14.11
N GLY A 64 -19.20 6.99 -13.12
CA GLY A 64 -17.78 7.21 -12.89
C GLY A 64 -17.07 5.93 -12.44
N THR A 65 -15.74 5.89 -12.59
CA THR A 65 -14.90 4.81 -12.06
C THR A 65 -13.90 5.40 -11.08
N GLU A 66 -13.88 4.86 -9.85
CA GLU A 66 -12.99 5.30 -8.78
C GLU A 66 -12.24 4.12 -8.17
N THR A 67 -11.18 4.39 -7.40
CA THR A 67 -10.38 3.34 -6.74
C THR A 67 -10.60 3.32 -5.23
N LEU A 68 -10.70 2.10 -4.68
CA LEU A 68 -10.78 1.85 -3.25
C LEU A 68 -9.69 0.89 -2.83
N GLN A 69 -9.05 1.17 -1.70
CA GLN A 69 -8.08 0.28 -1.09
C GLN A 69 -8.77 -0.55 -0.01
N VAL A 70 -8.70 -1.88 -0.09
CA VAL A 70 -9.20 -2.77 0.94
C VAL A 70 -8.31 -2.66 2.19
N LEU A 71 -8.91 -2.41 3.35
CA LEU A 71 -8.21 -2.36 4.63
C LEU A 71 -8.28 -3.72 5.33
N GLU A 72 -9.48 -4.27 5.46
CA GLU A 72 -9.71 -5.60 6.00
C GLU A 72 -10.58 -6.39 5.02
N GLY A 73 -10.10 -7.59 4.66
CA GLY A 73 -10.81 -8.50 3.78
C GLY A 73 -12.15 -8.94 4.36
N GLY A 74 -13.08 -9.28 3.48
CA GLY A 74 -14.45 -9.63 3.84
C GLY A 74 -14.79 -11.11 3.76
N ASP A 75 -16.00 -11.44 4.21
CA ASP A 75 -16.65 -12.75 4.01
C ASP A 75 -17.34 -12.88 2.64
N GLY A 76 -17.00 -11.98 1.70
CA GLY A 76 -17.65 -11.86 0.39
C GLY A 76 -18.95 -11.06 0.39
N ALA A 77 -19.51 -10.73 1.56
CA ALA A 77 -20.71 -9.91 1.70
C ALA A 77 -20.42 -8.54 2.33
N THR A 78 -19.44 -8.45 3.24
CA THR A 78 -19.02 -7.19 3.87
C THR A 78 -17.50 -7.10 3.97
N PHE A 79 -16.93 -5.92 3.70
CA PHE A 79 -15.51 -5.62 3.94
C PHE A 79 -15.30 -4.15 4.30
N THR A 80 -14.09 -3.77 4.72
CA THR A 80 -13.73 -2.37 4.97
C THR A 80 -12.72 -1.86 3.95
N ALA A 81 -12.89 -0.62 3.53
CA ALA A 81 -12.00 0.02 2.55
C ALA A 81 -11.73 1.48 2.89
N LEU A 82 -10.58 1.96 2.41
CA LEU A 82 -10.22 3.37 2.35
C LEU A 82 -10.61 3.91 0.98
N TRP A 83 -11.39 4.99 1.00
CA TRP A 83 -11.79 5.72 -0.20
C TRP A 83 -11.76 7.22 0.12
N LYS A 84 -10.89 7.97 -0.57
CA LYS A 84 -10.77 9.42 -0.39
C LYS A 84 -10.62 9.81 1.09
N GLY A 85 -9.69 9.18 1.82
CA GLY A 85 -9.46 9.45 3.24
C GLY A 85 -10.58 9.00 4.19
N HIS A 86 -11.68 8.41 3.69
CA HIS A 86 -12.76 7.85 4.49
C HIS A 86 -12.58 6.36 4.66
N VAL A 87 -12.76 5.90 5.90
CA VAL A 87 -12.85 4.46 6.20
C VAL A 87 -14.32 4.08 6.10
N LEU A 88 -14.61 3.18 5.17
CA LEU A 88 -15.96 2.76 4.81
C LEU A 88 -16.14 1.28 5.07
N ARG A 89 -17.32 0.91 5.54
CA ARG A 89 -17.83 -0.45 5.46
C ARG A 89 -18.65 -0.59 4.19
N LEU A 90 -18.34 -1.57 3.37
CA LEU A 90 -19.10 -1.90 2.17
C LEU A 90 -19.89 -3.17 2.42
N THR A 91 -21.18 -3.16 2.07
CA THR A 91 -22.08 -4.30 2.22
C THR A 91 -22.77 -4.57 0.90
N ALA A 92 -22.69 -5.81 0.43
CA ALA A 92 -23.35 -6.25 -0.79
C ALA A 92 -24.87 -6.18 -0.63
N MET A 93 -25.55 -5.58 -1.61
CA MET A 93 -27.00 -5.63 -1.73
C MET A 93 -27.37 -6.80 -2.63
N HIS A 94 -28.07 -7.78 -2.07
CA HIS A 94 -28.73 -8.81 -2.87
C HIS A 94 -30.09 -8.30 -3.30
N ASP A 95 -30.14 -7.55 -4.41
CA ASP A 95 -31.42 -7.25 -5.05
C ASP A 95 -31.78 -8.36 -6.06
N TYR A 96 -33.08 -8.58 -6.25
CA TYR A 96 -33.65 -9.65 -7.06
C TYR A 96 -33.30 -9.56 -8.56
N ALA A 97 -32.64 -8.47 -8.99
CA ALA A 97 -32.43 -8.11 -10.39
C ALA A 97 -31.06 -8.50 -11.00
N ASN A 98 -30.21 -9.27 -10.30
CA ASN A 98 -28.86 -9.70 -10.75
C ASN A 98 -27.81 -8.58 -10.90
N GLU A 99 -28.02 -7.40 -10.31
CA GLU A 99 -27.00 -6.35 -10.27
C GLU A 99 -26.32 -6.33 -8.89
N GLU A 100 -25.02 -6.66 -8.86
CA GLU A 100 -24.19 -6.55 -7.66
C GLU A 100 -23.97 -5.08 -7.30
N SER A 101 -24.86 -4.55 -6.48
CA SER A 101 -24.71 -3.22 -5.91
C SER A 101 -24.19 -3.30 -4.48
N TRP A 102 -23.52 -2.24 -4.03
CA TRP A 102 -22.90 -2.17 -2.71
C TRP A 102 -23.29 -0.88 -2.02
N THR A 103 -23.74 -0.96 -0.77
CA THR A 103 -23.93 0.23 0.07
C THR A 103 -22.64 0.57 0.79
N THR A 104 -22.39 1.87 0.99
CA THR A 104 -21.26 2.35 1.78
C THR A 104 -21.74 2.98 3.09
N GLU A 105 -21.09 2.61 4.19
CA GLU A 105 -21.29 3.22 5.51
C GLU A 105 -19.97 3.82 5.96
N ARG A 106 -19.94 5.14 6.22
CA ARG A 106 -18.74 5.78 6.77
C ARG A 106 -18.58 5.41 8.23
N ILE A 107 -17.50 4.70 8.55
CA ILE A 107 -17.16 4.27 9.92
C ILE A 107 -15.93 5.01 10.48
N GLY A 108 -15.22 5.80 9.66
CA GLY A 108 -14.08 6.58 10.13
C GLY A 108 -13.42 7.46 9.07
N ALA A 109 -12.20 7.88 9.38
CA ALA A 109 -11.30 8.60 8.48
C ALA A 109 -9.85 8.18 8.77
N TYR A 110 -8.99 8.33 7.77
CA TYR A 110 -7.57 7.99 7.87
C TYR A 110 -6.74 9.00 7.07
N PRO A 111 -5.55 9.45 7.52
CA PRO A 111 -4.85 9.06 8.75
C PRO A 111 -5.56 9.50 10.03
N LEU A 112 -5.33 8.79 11.14
CA LEU A 112 -5.86 9.16 12.46
C LEU A 112 -4.98 10.24 13.12
N ALA A 113 -5.55 11.08 13.98
CA ALA A 113 -4.79 12.12 14.70
C ALA A 113 -3.61 11.60 15.53
N GLY A 114 -3.68 10.35 15.99
CA GLY A 114 -2.60 9.69 16.75
C GLY A 114 -1.66 8.82 15.91
N SER A 115 -1.79 8.81 14.59
CA SER A 115 -1.06 7.91 13.71
C SER A 115 0.44 8.26 13.62
N ASP A 116 1.27 7.33 13.13
CA ASP A 116 2.70 7.56 12.95
C ASP A 116 2.96 8.75 12.03
N LEU A 117 2.14 8.89 10.98
CA LEU A 117 2.21 10.01 10.06
C LEU A 117 2.02 11.35 10.78
N VAL A 118 0.93 11.49 11.55
CA VAL A 118 0.59 12.75 12.22
C VAL A 118 1.58 13.08 13.35
N ARG A 119 2.18 12.06 13.98
CA ARG A 119 3.27 12.26 14.94
C ARG A 119 4.57 12.71 14.28
N ALA A 120 4.91 12.17 13.12
CA ALA A 120 6.12 12.54 12.38
C ALA A 120 6.03 13.95 11.76
N PHE A 121 4.81 14.43 11.44
CA PHE A 121 4.59 15.76 10.90
C PHE A 121 3.57 16.53 11.75
N PRO A 122 3.99 17.14 12.87
CA PRO A 122 3.10 17.88 13.76
C PRO A 122 2.31 19.00 13.07
N SER A 123 2.83 19.57 11.97
CA SER A 123 2.12 20.56 11.16
C SER A 123 0.80 20.05 10.57
N LEU A 124 0.61 18.73 10.45
CA LEU A 124 -0.67 18.13 10.05
C LEU A 124 -1.71 18.17 11.18
N GLN A 125 -1.33 18.32 12.45
CA GLN A 125 -2.26 18.18 13.57
C GLN A 125 -3.32 19.30 13.62
N GLY A 126 -4.40 19.02 14.36
CA GLY A 126 -5.49 19.97 14.59
C GLY A 126 -6.22 20.34 13.30
N ARG A 127 -6.37 21.65 13.07
CA ARG A 127 -7.16 22.19 11.97
C ARG A 127 -6.71 21.69 10.60
N LEU A 128 -5.41 21.46 10.38
CA LEU A 128 -4.95 21.01 9.06
C LEU A 128 -5.41 19.58 8.75
N LEU A 129 -5.47 18.69 9.74
CA LEU A 129 -6.00 17.34 9.59
C LEU A 129 -7.51 17.37 9.33
N GLU A 130 -8.23 18.24 10.03
CA GLU A 130 -9.67 18.47 9.81
C GLU A 130 -9.94 19.01 8.39
N ASP A 131 -9.13 19.97 7.94
CA ASP A 131 -9.18 20.51 6.59
C ASP A 131 -8.85 19.41 5.56
N LEU A 132 -7.82 18.59 5.81
CA LEU A 132 -7.47 17.48 4.94
C LEU A 132 -8.64 16.50 4.74
N HIS A 133 -9.29 16.09 5.84
CA HIS A 133 -10.45 15.18 5.78
C HIS A 133 -11.71 15.81 5.20
N SER A 134 -11.92 17.12 5.36
CA SER A 134 -13.07 17.80 4.76
C SER A 134 -12.90 18.03 3.26
N HIS A 135 -11.66 18.13 2.78
CA HIS A 135 -11.33 18.32 1.37
C HIS A 135 -11.07 17.01 0.61
N SER A 136 -11.29 15.85 1.24
CA SER A 136 -11.07 14.55 0.61
C SER A 136 -12.16 14.18 -0.40
N GLY A 137 -13.33 14.82 -0.30
CA GLY A 137 -14.50 14.57 -1.14
C GLY A 137 -15.43 13.50 -0.58
N ALA A 138 -16.73 13.61 -0.83
CA ALA A 138 -17.70 12.67 -0.29
C ALA A 138 -17.71 11.33 -1.09
N PRO A 139 -17.71 10.17 -0.41
CA PRO A 139 -17.90 8.89 -1.06
C PRO A 139 -19.36 8.73 -1.49
N GLU A 140 -19.62 8.04 -2.61
CA GLU A 140 -21.00 7.74 -2.99
C GLU A 140 -21.63 6.71 -2.05
N PRO A 141 -22.92 6.86 -1.71
CA PRO A 141 -23.62 5.94 -0.81
C PRO A 141 -23.84 4.55 -1.43
N VAL A 142 -23.83 4.46 -2.76
CA VAL A 142 -24.08 3.23 -3.53
C VAL A 142 -23.10 3.08 -4.67
N LEU A 143 -22.54 1.89 -4.83
CA LEU A 143 -21.70 1.48 -5.95
C LEU A 143 -22.43 0.43 -6.79
N THR A 144 -22.26 0.48 -8.11
CA THR A 144 -22.97 -0.39 -9.07
C THR A 144 -22.18 -1.64 -9.46
N SER A 145 -20.86 -1.64 -9.24
CA SER A 145 -20.02 -2.83 -9.39
C SER A 145 -18.65 -2.60 -8.74
N LEU A 146 -17.99 -3.69 -8.34
CA LEU A 146 -16.61 -3.71 -7.88
C LEU A 146 -15.81 -4.75 -8.66
N SER A 147 -14.56 -4.45 -8.99
CA SER A 147 -13.63 -5.43 -9.56
C SER A 147 -12.22 -5.27 -9.00
N ASN A 148 -11.54 -6.40 -8.80
CA ASN A 148 -10.13 -6.41 -8.44
C ASN A 148 -9.29 -5.83 -9.58
N ALA A 149 -8.41 -4.88 -9.26
CA ALA A 149 -7.64 -4.15 -10.25
C ALA A 149 -6.13 -4.35 -10.07
N TYR A 150 -5.65 -4.31 -8.82
CA TYR A 150 -4.23 -4.38 -8.50
C TYR A 150 -4.02 -4.76 -7.03
N SER A 151 -2.80 -5.05 -6.60
CA SER A 151 -2.50 -5.34 -5.18
C SER A 151 -1.16 -4.75 -4.77
N LEU A 152 -1.02 -4.45 -3.47
CA LEU A 152 0.26 -3.95 -2.95
C LEU A 152 1.40 -4.96 -3.13
N THR A 153 1.12 -6.26 -2.98
CA THR A 153 2.09 -7.34 -3.21
C THR A 153 2.61 -7.32 -4.65
N GLN A 154 1.70 -7.09 -5.61
CA GLN A 154 2.09 -6.97 -7.02
C GLN A 154 2.98 -5.74 -7.23
N LEU A 155 2.61 -4.56 -6.71
CA LEU A 155 3.46 -3.36 -6.78
C LEU A 155 4.84 -3.60 -6.18
N GLN A 156 4.91 -4.21 -5.00
CA GLN A 156 6.17 -4.50 -4.31
C GLN A 156 7.07 -5.43 -5.12
N LYS A 157 6.48 -6.45 -5.77
CA LYS A 157 7.18 -7.37 -6.66
C LYS A 157 7.71 -6.65 -7.90
N GLU A 158 6.88 -5.84 -8.56
CA GLU A 158 7.28 -5.08 -9.75
C GLU A 158 8.41 -4.09 -9.43
N VAL A 159 8.33 -3.39 -8.30
CA VAL A 159 9.42 -2.53 -7.82
C VAL A 159 10.68 -3.35 -7.53
N ALA A 160 10.55 -4.53 -6.91
CA ALA A 160 11.66 -5.43 -6.59
C ALA A 160 12.33 -6.01 -7.84
N GLU A 161 11.59 -6.22 -8.93
CA GLU A 161 12.12 -6.65 -10.22
C GLU A 161 12.77 -5.50 -10.98
N ASN A 162 12.06 -4.38 -11.16
CA ASN A 162 12.55 -3.22 -11.90
C ASN A 162 11.92 -1.90 -11.39
N ALA A 163 12.69 -1.12 -10.63
CA ALA A 163 12.22 0.15 -10.07
C ALA A 163 12.32 1.35 -11.03
N SER A 164 12.84 1.19 -12.26
CA SER A 164 13.12 2.31 -13.18
C SER A 164 11.92 3.23 -13.42
N PHE A 165 10.71 2.67 -13.51
CA PHE A 165 9.49 3.47 -13.71
C PHE A 165 9.26 4.51 -12.59
N TRP A 166 9.56 4.15 -11.33
CA TRP A 166 9.39 5.02 -10.17
C TRP A 166 10.68 5.80 -9.83
N CYS A 167 11.85 5.33 -10.29
CA CYS A 167 13.13 5.92 -9.91
C CYS A 167 13.73 6.87 -10.92
N ASP A 168 13.54 6.65 -12.23
CA ASP A 168 14.36 7.30 -13.25
C ASP A 168 13.76 8.64 -13.73
N GLY A 169 12.49 8.89 -13.42
CA GLY A 169 11.73 10.00 -14.00
C GLY A 169 11.15 9.62 -15.37
N THR A 170 10.43 10.56 -16.00
CA THR A 170 9.77 10.29 -17.28
C THR A 170 10.69 10.60 -18.45
N ARG A 171 10.92 9.61 -19.33
CA ARG A 171 11.72 9.78 -20.55
C ARG A 171 11.05 10.76 -21.53
N PRO A 172 11.83 11.54 -22.31
CA PRO A 172 11.29 12.34 -23.40
C PRO A 172 10.59 11.44 -24.43
N GLY A 173 9.36 11.78 -24.80
CA GLY A 173 8.56 10.97 -25.72
C GLY A 173 8.07 9.63 -25.15
N ALA A 174 8.19 9.41 -23.84
CA ALA A 174 7.56 8.25 -23.19
C ALA A 174 6.03 8.27 -23.45
N PRO A 175 5.40 7.09 -23.59
CA PRO A 175 3.94 7.02 -23.69
C PRO A 175 3.30 7.64 -22.44
N GLU A 176 2.07 8.12 -22.60
CA GLU A 176 1.27 8.56 -21.47
C GLU A 176 1.10 7.43 -20.46
N LYS A 177 1.14 7.79 -19.17
CA LYS A 177 0.95 6.82 -18.09
C LYS A 177 -0.47 6.31 -18.14
N THR A 178 -0.65 5.03 -17.89
CA THR A 178 -1.99 4.49 -17.65
C THR A 178 -2.57 5.09 -16.37
N ALA A 179 -3.89 5.01 -16.19
CA ALA A 179 -4.55 5.48 -14.97
C ALA A 179 -3.97 4.79 -13.72
N MET A 180 -3.77 3.47 -13.78
CA MET A 180 -3.18 2.69 -12.68
C MET A 180 -1.74 3.10 -12.38
N GLN A 181 -0.93 3.35 -13.41
CA GLN A 181 0.43 3.84 -13.26
C GLN A 181 0.50 5.22 -12.61
N SER A 182 -0.44 6.11 -12.96
CA SER A 182 -0.52 7.44 -12.36
C SER A 182 -0.94 7.36 -10.89
N LEU A 183 -1.95 6.54 -10.57
CA LEU A 183 -2.48 6.36 -9.22
C LEU A 183 -1.47 5.71 -8.26
N THR A 184 -0.61 4.82 -8.76
CA THR A 184 0.34 4.05 -7.92
C THR A 184 1.75 4.63 -7.93
N LEU A 185 1.96 5.81 -8.53
CA LEU A 185 3.28 6.40 -8.70
C LEU A 185 3.96 6.68 -7.35
N THR A 186 3.30 7.42 -6.45
CA THR A 186 3.85 7.75 -5.14
C THR A 186 4.04 6.52 -4.26
N ALA A 187 3.11 5.56 -4.33
CA ALA A 187 3.24 4.29 -3.63
C ALA A 187 4.51 3.52 -4.07
N GLY A 188 4.75 3.40 -5.37
CA GLY A 188 5.94 2.72 -5.88
C GLY A 188 7.25 3.47 -5.59
N GLU A 189 7.22 4.81 -5.53
CA GLU A 189 8.36 5.60 -5.06
C GLU A 189 8.70 5.30 -3.59
N LEU A 190 7.70 5.25 -2.71
CA LEU A 190 7.88 4.89 -1.29
C LEU A 190 8.42 3.46 -1.13
N VAL A 191 7.87 2.50 -1.87
CA VAL A 191 8.39 1.12 -1.91
C VAL A 191 9.84 1.10 -2.39
N SER A 192 10.17 1.87 -3.43
CA SER A 192 11.54 1.97 -3.96
C SER A 192 12.52 2.53 -2.93
N LEU A 193 12.10 3.53 -2.15
CA LEU A 193 12.89 4.04 -1.02
C LEU A 193 13.14 2.94 0.00
N MET A 194 12.09 2.30 0.51
CA MET A 194 12.20 1.25 1.54
C MET A 194 13.05 0.05 1.10
N GLN A 195 13.00 -0.32 -0.18
CA GLN A 195 13.81 -1.39 -0.76
C GLN A 195 15.27 -1.00 -1.02
N GLY A 196 15.67 0.25 -0.75
CA GLY A 196 17.03 0.72 -1.00
C GLY A 196 17.26 1.25 -2.42
N LYS A 197 16.28 1.17 -3.31
CA LYS A 197 16.40 1.45 -4.77
C LYS A 197 16.26 2.92 -5.14
N ARG A 198 15.91 3.77 -4.17
CA ARG A 198 15.84 5.23 -4.30
C ARG A 198 16.30 5.86 -3.00
N GLY A 199 16.98 7.01 -3.06
CA GLY A 199 17.53 7.66 -1.88
C GLY A 199 16.68 8.79 -1.30
N VAL A 200 15.81 9.42 -2.10
CA VAL A 200 14.91 10.51 -1.67
C VAL A 200 13.56 10.36 -2.34
N VAL A 201 12.48 10.58 -1.59
CA VAL A 201 11.08 10.62 -2.08
C VAL A 201 10.40 11.85 -1.48
N ILE A 202 9.50 12.46 -2.24
CA ILE A 202 8.64 13.54 -1.75
C ILE A 202 7.19 13.13 -1.87
N VAL A 203 6.39 13.39 -0.83
CA VAL A 203 4.96 13.05 -0.79
C VAL A 203 4.18 14.29 -0.39
N GLN A 204 3.23 14.71 -1.23
CA GLN A 204 2.34 15.83 -0.90
C GLN A 204 1.38 15.40 0.21
N LEU A 205 1.54 15.94 1.42
CA LEU A 205 0.67 15.66 2.56
C LEU A 205 -0.57 16.55 2.56
N TRP A 206 -0.42 17.81 2.14
CA TRP A 206 -1.51 18.77 2.03
C TRP A 206 -1.33 19.63 0.79
N ASN A 207 -2.34 19.64 -0.08
CA ASN A 207 -2.43 20.51 -1.24
C ASN A 207 -3.48 21.61 -0.98
N GLY A 208 -3.03 22.76 -0.47
CA GLY A 208 -3.90 23.90 -0.16
C GLY A 208 -4.00 24.94 -1.28
N PHE A 209 -3.17 24.86 -2.30
CA PHE A 209 -3.13 25.83 -3.41
C PHE A 209 -4.05 25.45 -4.59
N ASP A 210 -4.33 24.17 -4.81
CA ASP A 210 -5.27 23.71 -5.84
C ASP A 210 -6.20 22.63 -5.30
N ARG A 211 -7.31 23.08 -4.71
CA ARG A 211 -8.34 22.21 -4.12
C ARG A 211 -9.03 21.31 -5.15
N SER A 212 -9.00 21.67 -6.44
CA SER A 212 -9.66 20.90 -7.50
C SER A 212 -8.93 19.59 -7.82
N ARG A 213 -7.63 19.52 -7.51
CA ARG A 213 -6.79 18.33 -7.74
C ARG A 213 -6.88 17.28 -6.63
N GLY A 214 -7.69 17.52 -5.60
CA GLY A 214 -7.78 16.65 -4.44
C GLY A 214 -6.49 16.62 -3.61
N GLN A 215 -6.39 15.60 -2.75
CA GLN A 215 -5.29 15.40 -1.80
C GLN A 215 -4.53 14.12 -2.15
N PRO A 216 -3.33 14.19 -2.75
CA PRO A 216 -2.57 13.00 -3.18
C PRO A 216 -2.17 12.06 -2.06
N VAL A 217 -2.16 12.53 -0.81
CA VAL A 217 -1.96 11.66 0.37
C VAL A 217 -3.01 10.55 0.46
N TYR A 218 -4.16 10.71 -0.22
CA TYR A 218 -5.23 9.71 -0.30
C TYR A 218 -5.17 8.83 -1.55
N ASP A 219 -4.13 8.97 -2.37
CA ASP A 219 -3.86 7.99 -3.42
C ASP A 219 -3.58 6.60 -2.80
N PRO A 220 -3.83 5.50 -3.55
CA PRO A 220 -3.74 4.15 -3.02
C PRO A 220 -2.42 3.86 -2.29
N TRP A 221 -2.53 3.31 -1.09
CA TRP A 221 -1.45 2.90 -0.19
C TRP A 221 -0.52 3.99 0.31
N VAL A 222 -0.70 5.26 -0.07
CA VAL A 222 0.26 6.32 0.26
C VAL A 222 0.40 6.50 1.77
N VAL A 223 -0.71 6.56 2.52
CA VAL A 223 -0.65 6.72 3.99
C VAL A 223 0.03 5.51 4.64
N ASP A 224 -0.40 4.28 4.31
CA ASP A 224 0.16 3.05 4.89
C ASP A 224 1.66 2.90 4.58
N LEU A 225 2.05 3.15 3.34
CA LEU A 225 3.45 3.07 2.90
C LEU A 225 4.29 4.19 3.50
N LEU A 226 3.71 5.36 3.75
CA LEU A 226 4.41 6.44 4.40
C LEU A 226 4.67 6.11 5.87
N GLU A 227 3.70 5.54 6.59
CA GLU A 227 3.89 5.04 7.96
C GLU A 227 4.87 3.87 8.01
N ALA A 228 4.86 2.97 7.01
CA ALA A 228 5.86 1.91 6.88
C ALA A 228 7.26 2.47 6.62
N ALA A 229 7.39 3.50 5.77
CA ALA A 229 8.66 4.16 5.48
C ALA A 229 9.23 4.86 6.72
N LEU A 230 8.39 5.53 7.51
CA LEU A 230 8.79 6.16 8.78
C LEU A 230 9.31 5.14 9.81
N ARG A 231 8.84 3.89 9.76
CA ARG A 231 9.32 2.77 10.59
C ARG A 231 10.53 2.04 10.01
N THR A 232 10.92 2.33 8.76
CA THR A 232 12.00 1.63 8.08
C THR A 232 13.36 2.11 8.61
N PRO A 233 14.23 1.21 9.13
CA PRO A 233 15.54 1.60 9.61
C PRO A 233 16.38 2.29 8.53
N GLY A 234 16.99 3.42 8.89
CA GLY A 234 17.80 4.22 7.97
C GLY A 234 17.00 5.15 7.06
N VAL A 235 15.67 5.21 7.18
CA VAL A 235 14.86 6.27 6.56
C VAL A 235 14.64 7.40 7.57
N ARG A 236 14.79 8.64 7.11
CA ARG A 236 14.47 9.87 7.84
C ARG A 236 13.45 10.67 7.06
N ALA A 237 12.74 11.56 7.75
CA ALA A 237 11.79 12.45 7.13
C ALA A 237 11.87 13.87 7.71
N VAL A 238 11.61 14.86 6.88
CA VAL A 238 11.46 16.26 7.29
C VAL A 238 10.29 16.92 6.55
N PRO A 239 9.59 17.87 7.17
CA PRO A 239 8.55 18.64 6.49
C PRO A 239 9.18 19.68 5.53
N SER A 240 8.60 19.81 4.34
CA SER A 240 8.79 20.96 3.46
C SER A 240 7.49 21.75 3.36
N VAL A 241 7.49 22.94 3.96
CA VAL A 241 6.31 23.81 4.04
C VAL A 241 6.37 24.84 2.91
N ALA A 242 5.30 24.95 2.13
CA ALA A 242 5.21 25.97 1.09
C ALA A 242 5.17 27.37 1.71
N PRO A 243 5.73 28.39 1.05
CA PRO A 243 5.54 29.78 1.47
C PRO A 243 4.05 30.11 1.68
N GLY A 244 3.73 30.75 2.80
CA GLY A 244 2.34 31.05 3.18
C GLY A 244 1.54 29.89 3.76
N GLY A 245 2.14 28.71 3.98
CA GLY A 245 1.48 27.57 4.63
C GLY A 245 0.44 26.86 3.75
N VAL A 246 0.41 27.15 2.44
CA VAL A 246 -0.59 26.61 1.49
C VAL A 246 -0.26 25.22 0.97
N GLY A 247 0.79 24.59 1.48
CA GLY A 247 1.22 23.25 1.07
C GLY A 247 2.17 22.64 2.08
N LEU A 248 2.04 21.32 2.27
CA LEU A 248 2.92 20.54 3.10
C LEU A 248 3.35 19.28 2.34
N THR A 249 4.66 19.08 2.22
CA THR A 249 5.27 17.90 1.61
C THR A 249 6.16 17.20 2.63
N ALA A 250 6.07 15.88 2.70
CA ALA A 250 7.04 15.05 3.40
C ALA A 250 8.24 14.80 2.48
N VAL A 251 9.45 15.12 2.93
CA VAL A 251 10.69 14.72 2.26
C VAL A 251 11.28 13.55 3.02
N LEU A 252 11.22 12.35 2.45
CA LEU A 252 11.79 11.14 3.01
C LEU A 252 13.12 10.82 2.33
N PHE A 253 14.11 10.42 3.10
CA PHE A 253 15.45 10.19 2.57
C PHE A 253 16.22 9.15 3.37
N ALA A 254 17.16 8.47 2.71
CA ALA A 254 18.09 7.57 3.36
C ALA A 254 19.05 8.35 4.29
N ASP A 255 19.39 7.78 5.44
CA ASP A 255 20.29 8.36 6.43
C ASP A 255 21.78 8.33 6.04
N LYS A 256 22.06 7.93 4.80
CA LYS A 256 23.38 7.86 4.20
C LYS A 256 23.66 9.07 3.33
N GLU A 257 24.92 9.44 3.22
CA GLU A 257 25.38 10.43 2.25
C GLU A 257 25.18 9.91 0.81
N PRO A 258 24.75 10.76 -0.14
CA PRO A 258 24.53 12.19 0.03
C PRO A 258 23.10 12.58 0.47
N TRP A 259 22.20 11.61 0.64
CA TRP A 259 20.76 11.87 0.84
C TRP A 259 20.43 12.50 2.19
N ASN A 260 21.19 12.17 3.24
CA ASN A 260 21.07 12.77 4.57
C ASN A 260 21.27 14.30 4.59
N VAL A 261 21.95 14.87 3.59
CA VAL A 261 22.10 16.34 3.43
C VAL A 261 21.26 16.88 2.28
N TRP A 262 21.09 16.12 1.20
CA TRP A 262 20.25 16.54 0.08
C TRP A 262 18.76 16.61 0.43
N GLY A 263 18.23 15.68 1.23
CA GLY A 263 16.84 15.67 1.66
C GLY A 263 16.46 16.94 2.45
N PRO A 264 17.17 17.28 3.53
CA PRO A 264 16.95 18.54 4.25
C PRO A 264 17.14 19.79 3.38
N HIS A 265 18.11 19.78 2.46
CA HIS A 265 18.29 20.90 1.53
C HIS A 265 17.07 21.08 0.61
N LEU A 266 16.53 19.99 0.04
CA LEU A 266 15.29 20.00 -0.74
C LEU A 266 14.12 20.60 0.06
N ALA A 267 14.01 20.22 1.32
CA ALA A 267 12.96 20.73 2.19
C ALA A 267 13.11 22.23 2.52
N SER A 268 14.36 22.72 2.64
CA SER A 268 14.69 24.07 3.10
C SER A 268 14.15 25.21 2.22
N PHE A 269 13.94 24.97 0.93
CA PHE A 269 13.36 25.95 0.01
C PHE A 269 11.87 25.74 -0.28
N GLY A 270 11.19 24.90 0.50
CA GLY A 270 9.75 24.71 0.41
C GLY A 270 9.30 23.88 -0.80
N CYS A 271 10.13 22.96 -1.30
CA CYS A 271 9.78 22.07 -2.41
C CYS A 271 8.45 21.33 -2.17
N GLN A 272 7.53 21.42 -3.14
CA GLN A 272 6.23 20.75 -3.09
C GLN A 272 6.13 19.67 -4.17
N ALA A 273 5.62 18.49 -3.82
CA ALA A 273 5.47 17.40 -4.79
C ALA A 273 4.42 17.73 -5.89
N ASN A 274 3.41 18.54 -5.57
CA ASN A 274 2.36 18.96 -6.51
C ASN A 274 2.62 20.30 -7.22
N ALA A 275 3.77 20.95 -7.01
CA ALA A 275 4.09 22.22 -7.66
C ALA A 275 5.34 22.11 -8.50
N VAL A 276 5.25 22.55 -9.77
CA VAL A 276 6.39 22.58 -10.68
C VAL A 276 7.26 23.78 -10.37
N ALA A 277 8.56 23.56 -10.19
CA ALA A 277 9.52 24.65 -9.98
C ALA A 277 9.60 25.60 -11.19
N GLY A 278 9.61 26.92 -10.92
CA GLY A 278 9.61 27.93 -11.98
C GLY A 278 10.88 27.95 -12.85
N SER A 279 12.07 27.83 -12.25
CA SER A 279 13.35 27.97 -12.97
C SER A 279 13.91 26.63 -13.46
N ALA A 280 14.69 26.63 -14.55
CA ALA A 280 15.44 25.45 -14.99
C ALA A 280 16.41 24.94 -13.92
N TYR A 281 17.08 25.86 -13.21
CA TYR A 281 17.98 25.50 -12.11
C TYR A 281 17.28 24.59 -11.08
N TYR A 282 16.13 25.00 -10.55
CA TYR A 282 15.42 24.19 -9.55
C TYR A 282 14.87 22.90 -10.13
N LYS A 283 14.39 22.89 -11.39
CA LYS A 283 13.96 21.64 -12.05
C LYS A 283 15.10 20.62 -12.13
N VAL A 284 16.32 21.06 -12.48
CA VAL A 284 17.50 20.18 -12.55
C VAL A 284 17.96 19.76 -11.15
N LEU A 285 18.06 20.71 -10.21
CA LEU A 285 18.46 20.45 -8.82
C LEU A 285 17.55 19.41 -8.14
N ILE A 286 16.23 19.62 -8.21
CA ILE A 286 15.24 18.70 -7.64
C ILE A 286 15.36 17.33 -8.30
N GLY A 287 15.43 17.28 -9.64
CA GLY A 287 15.56 16.02 -10.36
C GLY A 287 16.80 15.21 -9.96
N LYS A 288 17.96 15.86 -9.81
CA LYS A 288 19.20 15.21 -9.37
C LYS A 288 19.13 14.74 -7.91
N ILE A 289 18.55 15.53 -7.01
CA ILE A 289 18.36 15.12 -5.61
C ILE A 289 17.44 13.89 -5.50
N LEU A 290 16.35 13.89 -6.28
CA LEU A 290 15.41 12.77 -6.35
C LEU A 290 16.01 11.53 -7.02
N GLY A 291 17.15 11.67 -7.71
CA GLY A 291 17.87 10.58 -8.35
C GLY A 291 17.30 10.17 -9.71
N TYR A 292 16.54 11.06 -10.37
CA TYR A 292 16.12 10.86 -11.75
C TYR A 292 17.33 10.80 -12.70
N SER A 293 17.17 10.17 -13.85
CA SER A 293 18.25 10.11 -14.84
C SER A 293 18.47 11.49 -15.47
N ASP A 294 19.73 11.80 -15.75
CA ASP A 294 20.12 13.07 -16.38
C ASP A 294 19.38 13.29 -17.72
N GLU A 295 19.22 12.24 -18.53
CA GLU A 295 18.47 12.29 -19.79
C GLU A 295 17.01 12.71 -19.57
N ASN A 296 16.35 12.14 -18.56
CA ASN A 296 14.95 12.43 -18.23
C ASN A 296 14.79 13.83 -17.68
N ILE A 297 15.68 14.25 -16.78
CA ILE A 297 15.69 15.59 -16.22
C ILE A 297 15.84 16.63 -17.33
N TYR A 298 16.87 16.49 -18.17
CA TYR A 298 17.17 17.49 -19.19
C TYR A 298 16.12 17.55 -20.27
N GLY A 299 15.60 16.39 -20.69
CA GLY A 299 14.52 16.35 -21.66
C GLY A 299 13.22 16.96 -21.15
N TYR A 300 12.86 16.73 -19.88
CA TYR A 300 11.72 17.40 -19.23
C TYR A 300 11.91 18.92 -19.17
N VAL A 301 13.08 19.40 -18.74
CA VAL A 301 13.32 20.85 -18.62
C VAL A 301 13.25 21.54 -19.98
N ARG A 302 13.72 20.87 -21.06
CA ARG A 302 13.60 21.37 -22.43
C ARG A 302 12.16 21.40 -22.94
N SER A 303 11.37 20.37 -22.66
CA SER A 303 9.99 20.28 -23.17
C SER A 303 9.07 21.34 -22.56
N VAL A 304 9.32 21.76 -21.32
CA VAL A 304 8.55 22.82 -20.64
C VAL A 304 9.10 24.23 -20.88
N GLY A 305 10.03 24.41 -21.83
CA GLY A 305 10.53 25.73 -22.24
C GLY A 305 11.48 26.41 -21.24
N GLY A 306 12.16 25.65 -20.38
CA GLY A 306 12.85 26.18 -19.20
C GLY A 306 14.18 26.91 -19.42
N GLY A 307 14.71 27.02 -20.65
CA GLY A 307 16.01 27.66 -20.90
C GLY A 307 17.19 26.89 -20.28
N LEU A 308 17.22 25.57 -20.44
CA LEU A 308 18.31 24.73 -19.94
C LEU A 308 19.62 25.02 -20.68
N THR A 309 20.64 25.52 -19.97
CA THR A 309 21.99 25.76 -20.49
C THR A 309 23.04 24.86 -19.81
N PRO A 310 24.21 24.64 -20.42
CA PRO A 310 25.32 23.96 -19.78
C PRO A 310 25.75 24.60 -18.44
N ASP A 311 25.69 25.93 -18.36
CA ASP A 311 26.04 26.68 -17.14
C ASP A 311 25.09 26.35 -15.99
N VAL A 312 23.79 26.23 -16.25
CA VAL A 312 22.80 25.82 -15.24
C VAL A 312 23.12 24.42 -14.72
N ILE A 313 23.45 23.48 -15.60
CA ILE A 313 23.81 22.10 -15.21
C ILE A 313 25.08 22.11 -14.35
N SER A 314 26.12 22.81 -14.80
CA SER A 314 27.39 22.91 -14.08
C SER A 314 27.22 23.57 -12.70
N GLN A 315 26.39 24.60 -12.61
CA GLN A 315 26.08 25.28 -11.35
C GLN A 315 25.38 24.34 -10.37
N VAL A 316 24.38 23.57 -10.82
CA VAL A 316 23.71 22.57 -9.97
C VAL A 316 24.69 21.51 -9.48
N ASP A 317 25.54 20.97 -10.35
CA ASP A 317 26.53 19.96 -9.96
C ASP A 317 27.54 20.53 -8.94
N ALA A 318 27.97 21.78 -9.12
CA ALA A 318 28.84 22.48 -8.19
C ALA A 318 28.18 22.66 -6.83
N ASP A 319 26.90 23.05 -6.79
CA ASP A 319 26.16 23.27 -5.55
C ASP A 319 25.87 21.95 -4.81
N LEU A 320 25.48 20.88 -5.52
CA LEU A 320 25.32 19.55 -4.92
C LEU A 320 26.63 19.03 -4.33
N LYS A 321 27.76 19.29 -5.00
CA LYS A 321 29.10 18.91 -4.51
C LYS A 321 29.55 19.72 -3.29
N LYS A 322 29.07 20.96 -3.14
CA LYS A 322 29.28 21.76 -1.92
C LYS A 322 28.51 21.19 -0.74
N LEU A 323 27.30 20.65 -0.98
CA LEU A 323 26.49 19.99 0.05
C LEU A 323 27.10 18.65 0.47
N SER A 324 27.46 17.79 -0.48
CA SER A 324 28.13 16.53 -0.21
C SER A 324 29.12 16.17 -1.31
N LYS A 325 30.30 15.71 -0.90
CA LYS A 325 31.29 15.13 -1.82
C LYS A 325 31.02 13.66 -2.13
N ALA A 326 30.10 13.01 -1.40
CA ALA A 326 29.76 11.61 -1.60
C ALA A 326 28.94 11.44 -2.89
N LYS A 327 29.17 10.33 -3.59
CA LYS A 327 28.35 9.95 -4.74
C LYS A 327 27.16 9.10 -4.26
N PRO A 328 25.96 9.29 -4.82
CA PRO A 328 24.81 8.44 -4.50
C PRO A 328 25.11 6.98 -4.88
N LYS A 329 24.89 6.04 -3.97
CA LYS A 329 25.17 4.62 -4.16
C LYS A 329 24.00 3.73 -3.78
N LEU A 330 23.29 3.23 -4.79
CA LEU A 330 22.17 2.31 -4.59
C LEU A 330 22.63 0.84 -4.70
N PRO A 331 21.99 -0.11 -3.98
CA PRO A 331 20.98 0.15 -2.97
C PRO A 331 21.60 0.69 -1.67
N TRP A 332 20.98 1.71 -1.08
CA TRP A 332 21.55 2.44 0.07
C TRP A 332 21.58 1.63 1.37
N ASN A 333 20.78 0.57 1.46
CA ASN A 333 20.63 -0.27 2.64
C ASN A 333 21.57 -1.50 2.69
N ARG A 334 22.45 -1.71 1.68
CA ARG A 334 23.33 -2.89 1.61
C ARG A 334 24.69 -2.72 2.28
N GLU A 335 25.07 -1.53 2.74
CA GLU A 335 26.38 -1.32 3.36
C GLU A 335 26.36 -1.64 4.86
N GLY A 336 26.87 -2.83 5.21
CA GLY A 336 27.03 -3.31 6.59
C GLY A 336 27.22 -4.83 6.74
N SER A 337 27.00 -5.63 5.69
CA SER A 337 27.07 -7.10 5.74
C SER A 337 28.41 -7.71 5.33
N ARG A 338 29.49 -6.92 5.21
CA ARG A 338 30.85 -7.45 5.04
C ARG A 338 31.52 -7.61 6.41
N GLY A 339 31.50 -8.83 6.93
CA GLY A 339 32.58 -9.32 7.80
C GLY A 339 32.26 -9.57 9.28
N LYS A 340 31.15 -10.21 9.64
CA LYS A 340 31.22 -11.16 10.76
C LYS A 340 31.62 -12.51 10.19
N LYS A 341 32.92 -12.79 10.26
CA LYS A 341 33.51 -14.11 10.02
C LYS A 341 32.69 -15.11 10.83
N ALA A 342 31.91 -15.94 10.13
CA ALA A 342 31.27 -17.09 10.74
C ALA A 342 32.39 -17.98 11.27
N THR A 343 32.66 -17.90 12.56
CA THR A 343 33.39 -18.94 13.28
C THR A 343 32.55 -20.20 13.13
N GLY A 344 33.10 -21.14 12.36
CA GLY A 344 32.46 -22.38 12.02
C GLY A 344 32.00 -23.15 13.25
N ASN A 345 30.75 -23.59 13.19
CA ASN A 345 30.35 -24.94 13.53
C ASN A 345 28.86 -25.06 13.24
N SER A 346 28.53 -25.76 12.15
CA SER A 346 27.64 -26.92 12.18
C SER A 346 27.31 -27.30 10.74
N ALA A 347 27.96 -28.36 10.29
CA ALA A 347 27.46 -29.22 9.23
C ALA A 347 26.20 -29.96 9.72
N ALA A 348 25.43 -30.47 8.74
CA ALA A 348 24.25 -31.34 8.84
C ALA A 348 22.92 -30.60 9.13
N ALA A 349 21.82 -30.80 8.39
CA ALA A 349 21.57 -31.68 7.26
C ALA A 349 20.36 -31.14 6.47
N ALA A 350 20.39 -31.36 5.16
CA ALA A 350 19.20 -31.37 4.33
C ALA A 350 18.50 -32.74 4.43
N ALA A 351 17.18 -32.69 4.30
CA ALA A 351 16.29 -33.70 3.74
C ALA A 351 15.70 -34.82 4.63
N ALA A 352 14.39 -34.97 4.42
CA ALA A 352 13.58 -36.18 4.36
C ALA A 352 12.93 -36.73 5.63
N ALA A 353 11.62 -36.43 5.74
CA ALA A 353 10.51 -37.39 5.74
C ALA A 353 10.64 -38.74 6.47
N GLY A 354 9.60 -39.06 7.26
CA GLY A 354 9.12 -40.44 7.38
C GLY A 354 8.95 -40.98 8.80
N ASN A 355 7.71 -40.96 9.27
CA ASN A 355 7.00 -41.96 10.07
C ASN A 355 7.72 -42.81 11.16
N SER A 356 7.12 -42.70 12.34
CA SER A 356 6.62 -43.81 13.19
C SER A 356 7.61 -44.79 13.83
N ALA A 357 7.67 -44.69 15.17
CA ALA A 357 7.17 -45.71 16.12
C ALA A 357 8.15 -46.09 17.25
N ALA A 358 7.54 -46.25 18.43
CA ALA A 358 7.89 -47.18 19.51
C ALA A 358 9.04 -46.85 20.48
N VAL A 359 8.65 -46.30 21.64
CA VAL A 359 8.70 -46.97 22.96
C VAL A 359 9.97 -47.76 23.33
N LYS A 360 10.75 -47.22 24.27
CA LYS A 360 11.12 -47.85 25.57
C LYS A 360 12.12 -46.99 26.36
N SER A 361 11.70 -46.52 27.53
CA SER A 361 12.59 -46.39 28.71
C SER A 361 12.86 -47.80 29.29
N PRO A 362 13.61 -48.01 30.40
CA PRO A 362 14.39 -47.10 31.24
C PRO A 362 15.78 -47.67 31.64
N GLY A 363 16.54 -46.90 32.43
CA GLY A 363 17.60 -47.44 33.29
C GLY A 363 18.72 -46.42 33.50
N SER A 364 18.80 -45.82 34.70
CA SER A 364 19.74 -46.23 35.76
C SER A 364 21.17 -45.77 35.43
N GLN A 365 21.94 -45.07 36.26
CA GLN A 365 21.98 -44.92 37.71
C GLN A 365 23.12 -43.93 37.99
N ARG A 366 23.01 -43.19 39.12
CA ARG A 366 24.14 -42.83 40.04
C ARG A 366 25.24 -41.92 39.49
N ARG A 367 26.00 -41.14 40.26
CA ARG A 367 25.98 -40.63 41.65
C ARG A 367 27.16 -39.63 41.66
N GLY A 368 27.01 -38.57 42.45
CA GLY A 368 28.12 -37.83 43.06
C GLY A 368 28.77 -36.80 42.14
N GLY A 369 29.11 -35.61 42.60
CA GLY A 369 29.12 -35.07 43.96
C GLY A 369 30.13 -33.92 44.01
N SER A 370 29.83 -32.92 44.86
CA SER A 370 30.70 -31.82 45.33
C SER A 370 31.32 -30.91 44.27
N GLY A 371 31.37 -29.59 44.41
CA GLY A 371 31.25 -28.75 45.59
C GLY A 371 32.28 -27.61 45.48
N GLY A 372 31.90 -26.42 45.96
CA GLY A 372 32.76 -25.22 46.06
C GLY A 372 32.59 -24.28 44.87
N GLY A 373 32.15 -23.04 45.01
CA GLY A 373 32.30 -22.11 46.14
C GLY A 373 32.99 -20.85 45.59
N PRO A 374 32.49 -19.64 45.88
CA PRO A 374 32.69 -18.47 45.03
C PRO A 374 33.92 -17.64 45.40
N ARG A 375 34.38 -16.82 44.45
CA ARG A 375 34.88 -15.47 44.69
C ARG A 375 34.40 -14.55 43.59
#